data_AF-A0A934KP94-F1
#
_entry.id   AF-A0A934KP94-F1
#
_cell.length_a   1.000
_cell.length_b   1.000
_cell.length_c   1.000
_cell.angle_alpha   90.00
_cell.angle_beta   90.00
_cell.angle_gamma   90.00
#
_symmetry.space_group_name_H-M   'P 1'
#
loop_
_entity.id
_entity.type
_entity.pdbx_description
1 polymer ?
#
loop_
_entity_poly.entity_id
_entity_poly.type
_entity_poly.pdbx_seq_one_letter_code
_entity_poly.pdbx_strand_id
1 'polypeptide(L)'
;MRLIRLQPLVIIGSLLGLLTFLIDPFSYLYAVYGVRETLLIFITSSFLFPYPVVSERYFNLFNLNAPSWSLFWEYVANLVYDTVLFKITKKILPALVLLAAGILIYVSWNAGSLLGGWSGGAFFDGLARISFSFLMGMLIFRFNWIIKNKLGLVSMSVFIVVAICDALL
;
A
#
# COMPACT_ATOMS: atom_id res chain seq x y z
N MET A 1 -7.52 4.86 -15.19
CA MET A 1 -7.87 5.32 -13.83
C MET A 1 -8.53 4.20 -13.04
N ARG A 2 -7.76 3.41 -12.28
CA ARG A 2 -8.31 2.36 -11.38
C ARG A 2 -9.06 2.97 -10.18
N LEU A 3 -8.71 4.22 -9.84
CA LEU A 3 -9.24 5.00 -8.72
C LEU A 3 -10.79 5.07 -8.68
N ILE A 4 -11.41 5.49 -9.79
CA ILE A 4 -12.88 5.68 -9.89
C ILE A 4 -13.62 4.34 -9.72
N ARG A 5 -12.97 3.22 -10.06
CA ARG A 5 -13.55 1.88 -9.97
C ARG A 5 -13.38 1.23 -8.60
N LEU A 6 -12.35 1.61 -7.84
CA LEU A 6 -12.01 0.99 -6.55
C LEU A 6 -12.54 1.77 -5.35
N GLN A 7 -12.86 3.06 -5.50
CA GLN A 7 -13.44 3.87 -4.44
C GLN A 7 -14.79 3.32 -3.89
N PRO A 8 -15.69 2.76 -4.72
CA PRO A 8 -16.88 2.06 -4.21
C PRO A 8 -16.52 0.89 -3.27
N LEU A 9 -15.45 0.15 -3.57
CA LEU A 9 -14.99 -0.97 -2.75
C LEU A 9 -14.38 -0.50 -1.43
N VAL A 10 -13.69 0.65 -1.42
CA VAL A 10 -13.16 1.27 -0.20
C VAL A 10 -14.27 1.68 0.77
N ILE A 11 -15.38 2.21 0.23
CA ILE A 11 -16.57 2.58 1.02
C ILE A 11 -17.22 1.32 1.59
N ILE A 12 -17.43 0.29 0.78
CA ILE A 12 -17.99 -1.00 1.24
C ILE A 12 -17.09 -1.63 2.33
N GLY A 13 -15.77 -1.63 2.12
CA GLY A 13 -14.82 -2.12 3.12
C GLY A 13 -14.86 -1.32 4.42
N SER A 14 -14.99 0.00 4.34
CA SER A 14 -15.12 0.86 5.54
C SER A 14 -16.45 0.65 6.26
N LEU A 15 -17.55 0.38 5.52
CA LEU A 15 -18.85 0.02 6.10
C LEU A 15 -18.80 -1.33 6.81
N LEU A 16 -18.18 -2.34 6.20
CA LEU A 16 -17.96 -3.65 6.84
C LEU A 16 -17.04 -3.52 8.07
N GLY A 17 -16.00 -2.69 7.99
CA GLY A 17 -15.13 -2.38 9.13
C GLY A 17 -15.89 -1.69 10.27
N LEU A 18 -16.81 -0.78 9.97
CA LEU A 18 -17.68 -0.15 10.98
C LEU A 18 -18.65 -1.14 11.61
N LEU A 19 -19.26 -2.03 10.81
CA LEU A 19 -20.14 -3.08 11.33
C LEU A 19 -19.39 -4.03 12.25
N THR A 20 -18.18 -4.44 11.88
CA THR A 20 -17.35 -5.27 12.77
C THR A 20 -16.97 -4.49 14.04
N PHE A 21 -16.62 -3.21 13.95
CA PHE A 21 -16.32 -2.38 15.13
C PHE A 21 -17.51 -2.21 16.10
N LEU A 22 -18.74 -2.23 15.61
CA LEU A 22 -19.96 -2.13 16.42
C LEU A 22 -20.42 -3.48 17.00
N ILE A 23 -20.17 -4.58 16.28
CA ILE A 23 -20.72 -5.91 16.58
C ILE A 23 -19.67 -6.82 17.24
N ASP A 24 -18.39 -6.42 17.29
CA ASP A 24 -17.31 -7.25 17.85
C ASP A 24 -17.55 -7.57 19.34
N PRO A 25 -17.80 -8.84 19.69
CA PRO A 25 -18.04 -9.24 21.07
C PRO A 25 -16.74 -9.41 21.88
N PHE A 26 -15.57 -9.35 21.22
CA PHE A 26 -14.26 -9.57 21.84
C PHE A 26 -13.49 -8.28 22.13
N SER A 27 -13.87 -7.16 21.49
CA SER A 27 -13.19 -5.88 21.67
C SER A 27 -14.18 -4.78 22.08
N TYR A 28 -14.03 -4.24 23.28
CA TYR A 28 -14.88 -3.15 23.83
C TYR A 28 -14.59 -1.78 23.19
N LEU A 29 -14.12 -1.74 21.94
CA LEU A 29 -13.62 -0.53 21.29
C LEU A 29 -14.71 0.55 21.14
N TYR A 30 -15.95 0.16 20.83
CA TYR A 30 -17.05 1.11 20.76
C TYR A 30 -17.36 1.78 22.12
N ALA A 31 -17.23 1.05 23.23
CA ALA A 31 -17.43 1.59 24.57
C ALA A 31 -16.29 2.52 25.00
N VAL A 32 -15.09 2.33 24.46
CA VAL A 32 -13.88 3.14 24.76
C VAL A 32 -13.83 4.43 23.93
N TYR A 33 -14.11 4.36 22.63
CA TYR A 33 -13.98 5.51 21.73
C TYR A 33 -15.31 6.28 21.55
N GLY A 34 -16.47 5.67 21.78
CA GLY A 34 -17.76 6.34 21.66
C GLY A 34 -18.17 6.68 20.22
N VAL A 35 -19.35 7.29 20.07
CA VAL A 35 -20.01 7.52 18.77
C VAL A 35 -19.25 8.51 17.88
N ARG A 36 -18.74 9.59 18.48
CA ARG A 36 -18.10 10.70 17.75
C ARG A 36 -16.78 10.25 17.13
N GLU A 37 -15.94 9.55 17.88
CA GLU A 37 -14.63 9.09 17.43
C GLU A 37 -14.79 7.94 16.44
N THR A 38 -15.78 7.06 16.62
CA THR A 38 -16.11 6.01 15.65
C THR A 38 -16.55 6.59 14.30
N LEU A 39 -17.37 7.65 14.31
CA LEU A 39 -17.75 8.38 13.09
C LEU A 39 -16.54 9.05 12.43
N LEU A 40 -15.65 9.66 13.21
CA LEU A 40 -14.42 10.26 12.68
C LEU A 40 -13.54 9.19 12.03
N ILE A 41 -13.33 8.05 12.67
CA ILE A 41 -12.57 6.92 12.11
C ILE A 41 -13.20 6.42 10.80
N PHE A 42 -14.53 6.38 10.71
CA PHE A 42 -15.23 6.01 9.48
C PHE A 42 -15.04 7.02 8.35
N ILE A 43 -15.14 8.31 8.66
CA ILE A 43 -14.94 9.39 7.69
C ILE A 43 -13.48 9.37 7.22
N THR A 44 -12.50 9.33 8.13
CA THR A 44 -11.08 9.32 7.76
C THR A 44 -10.70 8.07 6.97
N SER A 45 -11.23 6.90 7.32
CA SER A 45 -11.02 5.66 6.55
C SER A 45 -11.64 5.72 5.15
N SER A 46 -12.84 6.31 5.02
CA SER A 46 -13.53 6.44 3.73
C SER A 46 -12.88 7.46 2.80
N PHE A 47 -12.31 8.53 3.36
CA PHE A 47 -11.58 9.57 2.62
C PHE A 47 -10.08 9.29 2.46
N LEU A 48 -9.59 8.13 2.89
CA LEU A 48 -8.17 7.77 2.88
C LEU A 48 -7.28 8.79 3.61
N PHE A 49 -7.79 9.40 4.68
CA PHE A 49 -7.00 10.27 5.54
C PHE A 49 -6.33 9.45 6.66
N PRO A 50 -5.00 9.52 6.83
CA PRO A 50 -4.29 8.76 7.86
C PRO A 50 -4.68 9.25 9.26
N TYR A 51 -5.33 8.39 10.05
CA TYR A 51 -5.75 8.73 11.42
C TYR A 51 -5.39 7.60 12.40
N PRO A 52 -4.14 7.58 12.91
CA PRO A 52 -3.64 6.53 13.79
C PRO A 52 -4.12 6.73 15.23
N VAL A 53 -5.38 6.41 15.52
CA VAL A 53 -5.99 6.63 16.86
C VAL A 53 -6.24 5.35 17.65
N VAL A 54 -6.37 4.20 16.99
CA VAL A 54 -6.66 2.94 17.67
C VAL A 54 -5.36 2.20 17.99
N SER A 55 -4.92 2.28 19.25
CA SER A 55 -3.70 1.61 19.74
C SER A 55 -3.81 0.08 19.65
N GLU A 56 -5.01 -0.47 19.84
CA GLU A 56 -5.30 -1.91 19.78
C GLU A 56 -5.13 -2.50 18.38
N ARG A 57 -5.10 -1.66 17.34
CA ARG A 57 -4.87 -2.04 15.95
C ARG A 57 -3.47 -1.65 15.46
N TYR A 58 -2.50 -1.53 16.35
CA TYR A 58 -1.11 -1.14 16.04
C TYR A 58 -1.01 0.24 15.36
N PHE A 59 -1.86 1.19 15.77
CA PHE A 59 -1.94 2.51 15.17
C PHE A 59 -2.19 2.46 13.66
N ASN A 60 -3.10 1.58 13.23
CA ASN A 60 -3.41 1.44 11.82
C ASN A 60 -3.88 2.78 11.24
N LEU A 61 -3.26 3.24 10.16
CA LEU A 61 -3.64 4.52 9.58
C LEU A 61 -5.06 4.47 8.97
N PHE A 62 -5.52 3.27 8.61
CA PHE A 62 -6.85 2.98 8.09
C PHE A 62 -7.54 1.92 8.95
N ASN A 63 -7.97 2.33 10.15
CA ASN A 63 -8.48 1.42 11.19
C ASN A 63 -9.59 0.48 10.73
N LEU A 64 -10.46 0.88 9.80
CA LEU A 64 -11.61 0.07 9.35
C LEU A 64 -11.34 -0.66 8.03
N ASN A 65 -10.28 -0.32 7.31
CA ASN A 65 -10.00 -0.88 5.99
C ASN A 65 -8.49 -0.87 5.73
N ALA A 66 -7.76 -1.86 6.28
CA ALA A 66 -6.33 -2.00 6.06
C ALA A 66 -5.91 -2.07 4.56
N PRO A 67 -6.70 -2.72 3.65
CA PRO A 67 -6.44 -2.67 2.21
C PRO A 67 -6.40 -1.26 1.59
N SER A 68 -7.04 -0.27 2.21
CA SER A 68 -6.98 1.14 1.77
C SER A 68 -5.56 1.70 1.77
N TRP A 69 -4.64 1.11 2.56
CA TRP A 69 -3.23 1.49 2.60
C TRP A 69 -2.57 1.53 1.23
N SER A 70 -2.67 0.44 0.48
CA SER A 70 -2.05 0.32 -0.84
C SER A 70 -2.67 1.32 -1.82
N LEU A 71 -3.98 1.57 -1.70
CA LEU A 71 -4.72 2.48 -2.55
C LEU A 71 -4.37 3.96 -2.25
N PHE A 72 -4.15 4.31 -0.98
CA PHE A 72 -3.66 5.63 -0.58
C PHE A 72 -2.32 5.95 -1.25
N TRP A 73 -1.37 5.02 -1.18
CA TRP A 73 -0.07 5.24 -1.80
C TRP A 73 -0.13 5.26 -3.34
N GLU A 74 -1.03 4.48 -3.95
CA GLU A 74 -1.30 4.58 -5.38
C GLU A 74 -1.84 5.97 -5.75
N TYR A 75 -2.71 6.56 -4.93
CA TYR A 75 -3.21 7.92 -5.13
C TYR A 75 -2.09 8.96 -5.06
N VAL A 76 -1.26 8.91 -4.01
CA VAL A 76 -0.11 9.81 -3.83
C VAL A 76 0.86 9.68 -5.00
N ALA A 77 1.20 8.46 -5.43
CA ALA A 77 2.11 8.24 -6.55
C ALA A 77 1.59 8.82 -7.87
N ASN A 78 0.29 8.66 -8.16
CA ASN A 78 -0.33 9.24 -9.36
C ASN A 78 -0.34 10.78 -9.31
N LEU A 79 -0.66 11.38 -8.17
CA LEU A 79 -0.62 12.84 -8.00
C LEU A 79 0.81 13.37 -8.21
N VAL A 80 1.80 12.72 -7.60
CA VAL A 80 3.22 13.04 -7.75
C VAL A 80 3.67 12.88 -9.21
N TYR A 81 3.15 11.87 -9.91
CA TYR A 81 3.39 11.68 -11.33
C TYR A 81 2.86 12.83 -12.19
N ASP A 82 1.59 13.17 -12.02
CA ASP A 82 0.91 14.21 -12.80
C ASP A 82 1.44 15.63 -12.53
N THR A 83 2.12 15.84 -11.40
CA THR A 83 2.68 17.14 -11.02
C THR A 83 4.15 17.30 -11.42
N VAL A 84 4.98 16.29 -11.13
CA VAL A 84 6.44 16.39 -11.25
C VAL A 84 7.00 15.36 -12.22
N LEU A 85 6.66 14.07 -12.09
CA LEU A 85 7.39 13.02 -12.80
C LEU A 85 7.07 12.96 -14.30
N PHE A 86 5.93 13.49 -14.73
CA PHE A 86 5.60 13.61 -16.16
C PHE A 86 6.59 14.52 -16.92
N LYS A 87 7.16 15.55 -16.25
CA LYS A 87 8.12 16.49 -16.84
C LYS A 87 9.57 16.00 -16.83
N ILE A 88 9.88 14.98 -16.02
CA ILE A 88 11.26 14.51 -15.82
C ILE A 88 11.79 13.89 -17.10
N THR A 89 13.05 14.16 -17.46
CA THR A 89 13.70 13.59 -18.65
C THR A 89 14.32 12.21 -18.36
N LYS A 90 14.50 11.38 -19.40
CA LYS A 90 15.11 10.03 -19.30
C LYS A 90 16.52 10.01 -18.67
N LYS A 91 17.25 11.13 -18.68
CA LYS A 91 18.59 11.26 -18.09
C LYS A 91 18.58 11.29 -16.56
N ILE A 92 17.57 11.92 -15.95
CA ILE A 92 17.49 12.14 -14.49
C ILE A 92 16.79 10.96 -13.80
N LEU A 93 15.92 10.27 -14.53
CA LEU A 93 15.16 9.13 -14.03
C LEU A 93 16.01 8.00 -13.40
N PRO A 94 17.13 7.52 -13.99
CA PRO A 94 17.96 6.50 -13.36
C PRO A 94 18.58 6.98 -12.05
N ALA A 95 18.99 8.25 -11.95
CA ALA A 95 19.52 8.81 -10.71
C ALA A 95 18.46 8.81 -9.59
N LEU A 96 17.21 9.15 -9.92
CA LEU A 96 16.09 9.08 -8.99
C LEU A 96 15.78 7.64 -8.54
N VAL A 97 15.85 6.67 -9.45
CA VAL A 97 15.68 5.24 -9.11
C VAL A 97 16.76 4.78 -8.13
N LEU A 98 18.03 5.16 -8.36
CA LEU A 98 19.12 4.80 -7.46
C LEU A 98 18.96 5.44 -6.07
N LEU A 99 18.54 6.71 -6.01
CA LEU A 99 18.22 7.36 -4.75
C LEU A 99 17.08 6.64 -4.00
N ALA A 100 15.99 6.31 -4.71
CA ALA A 100 14.87 5.58 -4.13
C ALA A 100 15.27 4.16 -3.67
N ALA A 101 16.17 3.48 -4.40
CA ALA A 101 16.72 2.20 -4.00
C ALA A 101 17.56 2.31 -2.72
N GLY A 102 18.40 3.34 -2.60
CA GLY A 102 19.18 3.61 -1.40
C GLY A 102 18.29 3.85 -0.17
N ILE A 103 17.22 4.64 -0.32
CA ILE A 103 16.23 4.87 0.73
C ILE A 103 15.55 3.55 1.13
N LEU A 104 15.17 2.72 0.16
CA LEU A 104 14.53 1.44 0.42
C LEU A 104 15.45 0.48 1.20
N ILE A 105 16.73 0.41 0.83
CA ILE A 105 17.73 -0.40 1.54
C ILE A 105 17.93 0.10 2.97
N TYR A 106 18.06 1.42 3.14
CA TYR A 106 18.20 2.03 4.46
C TYR A 106 17.01 1.72 5.38
N VAL A 107 15.79 1.87 4.84
CA VAL A 107 14.57 1.55 5.57
C VAL A 107 14.49 0.05 5.89
N SER A 108 14.84 -0.81 4.93
CA SER A 108 14.88 -2.26 5.15
C SER A 108 15.87 -2.66 6.24
N TRP A 109 17.02 -1.99 6.33
CA TRP A 109 17.99 -2.20 7.39
C TRP A 109 17.40 -1.76 8.74
N ASN A 110 16.81 -0.57 8.80
CA ASN A 110 16.28 0.00 10.03
C ASN A 110 15.07 -0.77 10.58
N ALA A 111 14.17 -1.21 9.72
CA ALA A 111 12.96 -1.93 10.10
C ALA A 111 13.19 -3.44 10.32
N GLY A 112 14.35 -3.99 9.92
CA GLY A 112 14.68 -5.42 10.01
C GLY A 112 13.82 -6.34 9.14
N SER A 113 12.80 -5.81 8.46
CA SER A 113 11.93 -6.55 7.55
C SER A 113 11.33 -5.63 6.49
N LEU A 114 11.11 -6.16 5.28
CA LEU A 114 10.40 -5.47 4.19
C LEU A 114 8.87 -5.60 4.31
N LEU A 115 8.39 -6.31 5.33
CA LEU A 115 6.97 -6.60 5.57
C LEU A 115 6.26 -5.48 6.35
N GLY A 116 6.98 -4.42 6.76
CA GLY A 116 6.40 -3.21 7.33
C GLY A 116 5.34 -2.61 6.41
N GLY A 117 4.19 -2.27 6.98
CA GLY A 117 3.03 -1.80 6.22
C GLY A 117 2.05 -1.00 7.06
N TRP A 118 0.91 -1.61 7.40
CA TRP A 118 -0.27 -0.93 7.92
C TRP A 118 -0.11 -0.28 9.31
N SER A 119 1.01 -0.46 10.01
CA SER A 119 1.24 0.13 11.34
C SER A 119 1.68 1.59 11.24
N GLY A 120 1.32 2.40 12.24
CA GLY A 120 1.64 3.84 12.27
C GLY A 120 3.13 4.16 12.12
N GLY A 121 4.02 3.27 12.57
CA GLY A 121 5.48 3.40 12.45
C GLY A 121 6.04 3.07 11.06
N ALA A 122 5.30 2.34 10.22
CA ALA A 122 5.74 1.89 8.90
C ALA A 122 5.29 2.81 7.75
N PHE A 123 4.91 4.06 8.07
CA PHE A 123 4.51 5.04 7.07
C PHE A 123 5.62 5.40 6.08
N PHE A 124 6.84 5.56 6.58
CA PHE A 124 8.01 5.81 5.73
C PHE A 124 8.38 4.57 4.89
N ASP A 125 8.13 3.37 5.40
CA ASP A 125 8.36 2.12 4.69
C ASP A 125 7.45 1.99 3.46
N GLY A 126 6.18 2.36 3.62
CA GLY A 126 5.24 2.47 2.51
C GLY A 126 5.74 3.44 1.43
N LEU A 127 6.11 4.66 1.82
CA LEU A 127 6.63 5.68 0.89
C LEU A 127 7.85 5.18 0.10
N ALA A 128 8.83 4.59 0.78
CA ALA A 128 10.05 4.10 0.15
C ALA A 128 9.76 2.99 -0.88
N ARG A 129 8.89 2.03 -0.52
CA ARG A 129 8.50 0.90 -1.39
C ARG A 129 7.76 1.36 -2.64
N ILE A 130 6.77 2.23 -2.49
CA ILE A 130 6.02 2.76 -3.64
C ILE A 130 6.92 3.61 -4.52
N SER A 131 7.74 4.49 -3.92
CA SER A 131 8.62 5.39 -4.69
C SER A 131 9.57 4.61 -5.59
N PHE A 132 10.26 3.60 -5.05
CA PHE A 132 11.15 2.74 -5.83
C PHE A 132 10.40 1.97 -6.93
N SER A 133 9.31 1.27 -6.58
CA SER A 133 8.56 0.46 -7.53
C SER A 133 7.98 1.29 -8.68
N PHE A 134 7.47 2.49 -8.36
CA PHE A 134 6.89 3.40 -9.33
C PHE A 134 7.95 4.00 -10.27
N LEU A 135 9.08 4.48 -9.72
CA LEU A 135 10.19 5.02 -10.50
C LEU A 135 10.81 3.96 -11.42
N MET A 136 11.00 2.73 -10.92
CA MET A 136 11.51 1.60 -11.69
C MET A 136 10.56 1.23 -12.83
N GLY A 137 9.25 1.15 -12.57
CA GLY A 137 8.24 0.89 -13.60
C GLY A 137 8.26 1.93 -14.73
N MET A 138 8.37 3.22 -14.39
CA MET A 138 8.52 4.29 -15.38
C MET A 138 9.82 4.20 -16.17
N LEU A 139 10.92 3.80 -15.53
CA LEU A 139 12.21 3.61 -16.18
C LEU A 139 12.07 2.52 -17.25
N ILE A 140 11.56 1.35 -16.88
CA ILE A 140 11.30 0.25 -17.81
C ILE A 140 10.43 0.70 -18.98
N PHE A 141 9.33 1.41 -18.70
CA PHE A 141 8.42 1.92 -19.73
C PHE A 141 9.11 2.87 -20.71
N ARG A 142 9.95 3.80 -20.21
CA ARG A 142 10.61 4.81 -21.05
C ARG A 142 11.81 4.30 -21.84
N PHE A 143 12.51 3.30 -21.31
CA PHE A 143 13.56 2.59 -22.02
C PHE A 143 13.01 1.46 -22.90
N ASN A 144 11.69 1.25 -22.88
CA ASN A 144 10.99 0.23 -23.65
C ASN A 144 11.60 -1.16 -23.45
N TRP A 145 11.94 -1.48 -22.20
CA TRP A 145 12.56 -2.75 -21.83
C TRP A 145 11.49 -3.86 -21.76
N ILE A 146 10.80 -4.07 -22.88
CA ILE A 146 9.80 -5.11 -23.02
C ILE A 146 10.55 -6.41 -23.30
N ILE A 147 10.75 -7.20 -22.24
CA ILE A 147 11.25 -8.57 -22.36
C ILE A 147 10.10 -9.39 -22.96
N LYS A 148 10.16 -9.67 -24.26
CA LYS A 148 9.22 -10.58 -24.93
C LYS A 148 9.51 -12.00 -24.45
N ASN A 149 8.82 -12.41 -23.40
CA ASN A 149 8.93 -13.75 -22.88
C ASN A 149 7.88 -14.67 -23.53
N LYS A 150 8.29 -15.86 -23.97
CA LYS A 150 7.39 -16.93 -24.46
C LYS A 150 6.99 -17.91 -23.35
N LEU A 151 7.39 -17.65 -22.10
CA LEU A 151 6.91 -18.37 -20.93
C LEU A 151 5.41 -18.09 -20.78
N GLY A 152 4.59 -18.99 -21.32
CA GLY A 152 3.14 -18.96 -21.16
C GLY A 152 2.72 -19.15 -19.70
N LEU A 153 1.45 -18.88 -19.41
CA LEU A 153 0.85 -19.00 -18.08
C LEU A 153 1.22 -20.32 -17.38
N VAL A 154 1.28 -21.42 -18.14
CA VAL A 154 1.61 -22.77 -17.65
C VAL A 154 2.99 -22.84 -16.99
N SER A 155 4.00 -22.24 -17.59
CA SER A 155 5.36 -22.25 -17.02
C SER A 155 5.42 -21.47 -15.71
N MET A 156 4.71 -20.35 -15.60
CA MET A 156 4.60 -19.58 -14.36
C MET A 156 3.80 -20.35 -13.29
N SER A 157 2.73 -21.05 -13.67
CA SER A 157 1.95 -21.89 -12.75
C SER A 157 2.78 -23.03 -12.17
N VAL A 158 3.61 -23.69 -12.99
CA VAL A 158 4.49 -24.78 -12.51
C VAL A 158 5.51 -24.28 -11.49
N PHE A 159 6.14 -23.12 -11.73
CA PHE A 159 7.07 -22.53 -10.76
C PHE A 159 6.40 -22.20 -9.42
N ILE A 160 5.18 -21.68 -9.45
CA ILE A 160 4.42 -21.36 -8.24
C ILE A 160 4.09 -22.64 -7.47
N VAL A 161 3.64 -23.70 -8.15
CA VAL A 161 3.31 -24.98 -7.51
C VAL A 161 4.55 -25.59 -6.85
N VAL A 162 5.69 -25.57 -7.52
CA VAL A 162 6.96 -26.08 -6.97
C VAL A 162 7.38 -25.28 -5.73
N ALA A 163 7.34 -23.95 -5.79
CA ALA A 163 7.69 -23.10 -4.65
C ALA A 163 6.75 -23.29 -3.44
N ILE A 164 5.46 -23.55 -3.67
CA ILE A 164 4.51 -23.85 -2.60
C ILE A 164 4.78 -25.24 -2.00
N CYS A 165 5.12 -26.23 -2.82
CA CYS A 165 5.48 -27.57 -2.35
C CYS A 165 6.73 -27.56 -1.48
N ASP A 166 7.78 -26.83 -1.88
CA ASP A 166 9.02 -26.72 -1.09
C ASP A 166 8.81 -25.99 0.25
N ALA A 167 7.85 -25.07 0.34
CA ALA A 167 7.54 -24.34 1.57
C ALA A 167 6.66 -25.13 2.56
N LEU A 168 6.12 -26.28 2.14
CA LEU A 168 5.27 -27.17 2.95
C LEU A 168 6.02 -28.37 3.55
N LEU A 169 7.30 -28.56 3.20
CA LEU A 169 8.23 -29.56 3.74
C LEU A 169 9.14 -28.95 4.82
#